data_AF-A0A8I3AJM5-F1
#
_entry.id   AF-A0A8I3AJM5-F1
#
_cell.length_a   1.000
_cell.length_b   1.000
_cell.length_c   1.000
_cell.angle_alpha   90.00
_cell.angle_beta   90.00
_cell.angle_gamma   90.00
#
_symmetry.space_group_name_H-M   'P 1'
#
loop_
_entity.id
_entity.type
_entity.pdbx_description
1 polymer ?
#
loop_
_entity_poly.entity_id
_entity_poly.type
_entity_poly.pdbx_seq_one_letter_code
_entity_poly.pdbx_strand_id
1 'polypeptide(L)'
;MLLKQKTSSSTFQLLSWPRSNCNFIDIYGHRVTQMAICGTGMLLAMGLINWGTTTSSAAASYAFYAIFKTFGPVTIIEGIRTSMIFQDVFGTAYAAKVTMNNATNIIIRIITGVIQDADDNSYRRVTVVYVFLAAASTVISLAMLLGTFWATDLRILQFTRKQRIRFGDIINERKERFQGPAGKLSRNISKTCFAALMVYVLGSWSAWIWGAITGNN
;
A
#
# COMPACT_ATOMS: atom_id res chain seq x y z
N MET A 1 -4.22 -30.31 -2.25
CA MET A 1 -3.60 -30.05 -0.93
C MET A 1 -3.06 -28.62 -0.77
N LEU A 2 -2.61 -27.94 -1.84
CA LEU A 2 -2.07 -26.57 -1.83
C LEU A 2 -3.08 -25.42 -1.57
N LEU A 3 -4.39 -25.65 -1.74
CA LEU A 3 -5.42 -24.64 -1.50
C LEU A 3 -5.76 -24.41 -0.01
N LYS A 4 -5.44 -25.37 0.88
CA LYS A 4 -5.67 -25.23 2.33
C LYS A 4 -4.58 -24.43 3.05
N GLN A 5 -3.39 -24.32 2.47
CA GLN A 5 -2.25 -23.65 3.10
C GLN A 5 -2.30 -22.12 2.90
N LYS A 6 -2.84 -21.64 1.77
CA LYS A 6 -2.97 -20.21 1.47
C LYS A 6 -4.06 -19.52 2.30
N THR A 7 -5.12 -20.23 2.63
CA THR A 7 -6.18 -19.75 3.53
C THR A 7 -5.71 -19.70 4.98
N SER A 8 -4.99 -20.71 5.47
CA SER A 8 -4.48 -20.72 6.86
C SER A 8 -3.49 -19.59 7.16
N SER A 9 -2.58 -19.26 6.23
CA SER A 9 -1.62 -18.16 6.42
C SER A 9 -2.30 -16.77 6.43
N SER A 10 -3.36 -16.61 5.63
CA SER A 10 -4.15 -15.37 5.59
C SER A 10 -4.95 -15.16 6.89
N THR A 11 -5.53 -16.23 7.43
CA THR A 11 -6.30 -16.19 8.68
C THR A 11 -5.42 -16.03 9.91
N PHE A 12 -4.22 -16.61 9.93
CA PHE A 12 -3.27 -16.45 11.04
C PHE A 12 -2.66 -15.04 11.10
N GLN A 13 -2.46 -14.39 9.94
CA GLN A 13 -2.16 -12.95 9.93
C GLN A 13 -3.37 -12.15 10.44
N LEU A 14 -4.59 -12.40 9.99
CA LEU A 14 -5.75 -11.64 10.51
C LEU A 14 -5.97 -11.76 12.04
N LEU A 15 -5.61 -12.89 12.67
CA LEU A 15 -5.84 -13.11 14.10
C LEU A 15 -4.72 -12.60 15.03
N SER A 16 -3.48 -12.49 14.54
CA SER A 16 -2.32 -12.01 15.32
C SER A 16 -2.14 -10.48 15.29
N TRP A 17 -2.88 -9.79 14.42
CA TRP A 17 -2.71 -8.37 14.13
C TRP A 17 -3.29 -7.35 15.13
N PRO A 18 -4.30 -7.63 15.98
CA PRO A 18 -4.89 -6.55 16.79
C PRO A 18 -4.09 -6.11 18.03
N ARG A 19 -3.23 -6.95 18.61
CA ARG A 19 -2.70 -6.70 19.98
C ARG A 19 -1.25 -6.23 20.06
N SER A 20 -0.34 -6.72 19.22
CA SER A 20 1.09 -6.43 19.37
C SER A 20 1.53 -5.13 18.70
N ASN A 21 0.95 -4.81 17.54
CA ASN A 21 1.35 -3.64 16.74
C ASN A 21 0.63 -2.35 17.14
N CYS A 22 -0.49 -2.46 17.86
CA CYS A 22 -1.26 -1.29 18.31
C CYS A 22 -0.46 -0.44 19.31
N ASN A 23 0.32 -1.08 20.19
CA ASN A 23 1.08 -0.38 21.23
C ASN A 23 2.29 0.41 20.70
N PHE A 24 3.04 -0.10 19.72
CA PHE A 24 4.20 0.63 19.18
C PHE A 24 3.80 1.77 18.23
N ILE A 25 2.77 1.56 17.42
CA ILE A 25 2.32 2.54 16.43
C ILE A 25 1.63 3.74 17.08
N ASP A 26 0.88 3.52 18.17
CA ASP A 26 0.24 4.61 18.90
C ASP A 26 1.20 5.45 19.77
N ILE A 27 2.33 4.86 20.20
CA ILE A 27 3.37 5.58 20.96
C ILE A 27 4.25 6.43 20.02
N TYR A 28 4.62 5.92 18.85
CA TYR A 28 5.54 6.61 17.95
C TYR A 28 4.89 7.58 16.97
N GLY A 29 3.57 7.53 16.75
CA GLY A 29 2.83 8.60 16.07
C GLY A 29 3.24 8.94 14.63
N HIS A 30 4.16 8.23 13.99
CA HIS A 30 4.67 8.59 12.67
C HIS A 30 4.25 7.58 11.60
N ARG A 31 2.95 7.55 11.28
CA ARG A 31 2.40 6.66 10.25
C ARG A 31 3.13 6.87 8.90
N VAL A 32 3.45 8.11 8.55
CA VAL A 32 4.18 8.40 7.31
C VAL A 32 5.66 7.95 7.36
N THR A 33 6.34 8.03 8.51
CA THR A 33 7.73 7.51 8.58
C THR A 33 7.77 5.99 8.51
N GLN A 34 6.76 5.30 9.07
CA GLN A 34 6.63 3.85 8.93
C GLN A 34 6.40 3.42 7.48
N MET A 35 5.62 4.18 6.71
CA MET A 35 5.49 3.96 5.26
C MET A 35 6.83 4.14 4.55
N ALA A 36 7.61 5.18 4.92
CA ALA A 36 8.94 5.40 4.35
C ALA A 36 9.94 4.29 4.71
N ILE A 37 9.94 3.81 5.96
CA ILE A 37 10.76 2.68 6.41
C ILE A 37 10.36 1.39 5.66
N CYS A 38 9.07 1.14 5.49
CA CYS A 38 8.57 0.01 4.71
C CYS A 38 9.00 0.10 3.24
N GLY A 39 8.87 1.27 2.61
CA GLY A 39 9.26 1.48 1.21
C GLY A 39 10.75 1.27 0.98
N THR A 40 11.58 1.95 1.78
CA THR A 40 13.05 1.82 1.72
C THR A 40 13.52 0.39 2.00
N GLY A 41 12.94 -0.28 3.00
CA GLY A 41 13.22 -1.69 3.29
C GLY A 41 12.80 -2.64 2.16
N MET A 42 11.70 -2.35 1.47
CA MET A 42 11.28 -3.10 0.28
C MET A 42 12.24 -2.91 -0.90
N LEU A 43 12.71 -1.68 -1.11
CA LEU A 43 13.73 -1.39 -2.13
C LEU A 43 15.04 -2.11 -1.83
N LEU A 44 15.47 -2.15 -0.57
CA LEU A 44 16.64 -2.93 -0.15
C LEU A 44 16.46 -4.42 -0.44
N ALA A 45 15.31 -5.00 -0.07
CA ALA A 45 15.03 -6.41 -0.33
C ALA A 45 15.02 -6.74 -1.84
N MET A 46 14.43 -5.87 -2.66
CA MET A 46 14.38 -6.05 -4.12
C MET A 46 15.72 -5.78 -4.81
N GLY A 47 16.51 -4.83 -4.30
CA GLY A 47 17.87 -4.59 -4.79
C GLY A 47 18.79 -5.77 -4.50
N LEU A 48 18.69 -6.35 -3.30
CA LEU A 48 19.53 -7.46 -2.86
C LEU A 48 19.31 -8.73 -3.70
N ILE A 49 18.07 -9.00 -4.14
CA ILE A 49 17.76 -10.13 -5.03
C ILE A 49 18.12 -9.86 -6.50
N ASN A 50 18.16 -8.59 -6.93
CA ASN A 50 18.52 -8.24 -8.31
C ASN A 50 20.04 -8.24 -8.55
N TRP A 51 20.82 -7.79 -7.56
CA TRP A 51 22.29 -7.74 -7.64
C TRP A 51 22.98 -8.94 -6.99
N GLY A 52 22.28 -9.69 -6.14
CA GLY A 52 22.81 -10.89 -5.49
C GLY A 52 22.74 -12.12 -6.39
N THR A 53 23.90 -12.71 -6.69
CA THR A 53 24.00 -13.96 -7.48
C THR A 53 24.08 -15.23 -6.60
N THR A 54 24.04 -15.09 -5.27
CA THR A 54 24.21 -16.20 -4.33
C THR A 54 22.90 -16.59 -3.62
N THR A 55 22.78 -17.85 -3.20
CA THR A 55 21.64 -18.34 -2.41
C THR A 55 21.52 -17.62 -1.07
N SER A 56 22.64 -17.22 -0.46
CA SER A 56 22.67 -16.41 0.76
C SER A 56 22.05 -15.02 0.56
N SER A 57 22.31 -14.36 -0.58
CA SER A 57 21.67 -13.07 -0.90
C SER A 57 20.16 -13.20 -1.10
N ALA A 58 19.68 -14.30 -1.70
CA ALA A 58 18.25 -14.55 -1.83
C ALA A 58 17.58 -14.77 -0.46
N ALA A 59 18.20 -15.57 0.41
CA ALA A 59 17.69 -15.80 1.77
C ALA A 59 17.63 -14.50 2.60
N ALA A 60 18.67 -13.67 2.53
CA ALA A 60 18.69 -12.36 3.16
C ALA A 60 17.56 -11.46 2.60
N SER A 61 17.35 -11.46 1.29
CA SER A 61 16.27 -10.68 0.65
C SER A 61 14.89 -11.06 1.18
N TYR A 62 14.62 -12.37 1.32
CA TYR A 62 13.36 -12.85 1.89
C TYR A 62 13.19 -12.50 3.36
N ALA A 63 14.26 -12.53 4.15
CA ALA A 63 14.22 -12.12 5.56
C ALA A 63 13.89 -10.62 5.70
N PHE A 64 14.56 -9.76 4.94
CA PHE A 64 14.27 -8.33 4.90
C PHE A 64 12.83 -8.09 4.41
N TYR A 65 12.43 -8.72 3.31
CA TYR A 65 11.07 -8.62 2.79
C TYR A 65 10.02 -9.00 3.85
N ALA A 66 10.22 -10.10 4.58
CA ALA A 66 9.29 -10.56 5.61
C ALA A 66 9.14 -9.54 6.74
N ILE A 67 10.24 -8.97 7.23
CA ILE A 67 10.23 -7.96 8.31
C ILE A 67 9.50 -6.70 7.84
N PHE A 68 9.91 -6.11 6.72
CA PHE A 68 9.38 -4.82 6.28
C PHE A 68 7.93 -4.91 5.80
N LYS A 69 7.51 -6.04 5.22
CA LYS A 69 6.12 -6.27 4.81
C LYS A 69 5.13 -6.22 5.98
N THR A 70 5.56 -6.48 7.22
CA THR A 70 4.66 -6.40 8.39
C THR A 70 4.13 -4.99 8.64
N PHE A 71 4.90 -3.95 8.29
CA PHE A 71 4.51 -2.56 8.53
C PHE A 71 3.52 -2.04 7.48
N GLY A 72 3.69 -2.41 6.20
CA GLY A 72 2.93 -1.84 5.08
C GLY A 72 1.40 -1.86 5.27
N PRO A 73 0.76 -3.04 5.44
CA PRO A 73 -0.69 -3.11 5.55
C PRO A 73 -1.22 -2.45 6.83
N VAL A 74 -0.48 -2.48 7.95
CA VAL A 74 -0.93 -1.88 9.22
C VAL A 74 -1.06 -0.37 9.02
N THR A 75 0.03 0.25 8.55
CA THR A 75 0.13 1.70 8.44
C THR A 75 -0.88 2.30 7.46
N ILE A 76 -1.21 1.57 6.38
CA ILE A 76 -2.23 1.99 5.41
C ILE A 76 -3.64 1.95 6.02
N ILE A 77 -4.01 0.84 6.69
CA ILE A 77 -5.34 0.70 7.33
C ILE A 77 -5.53 1.76 8.42
N GLU A 78 -4.49 1.93 9.22
CA GLU A 78 -4.42 2.94 10.26
C GLU A 78 -4.49 4.36 9.67
N GLY A 79 -3.82 4.62 8.54
CA GLY A 79 -3.92 5.88 7.80
C GLY A 79 -5.35 6.20 7.39
N ILE A 80 -6.05 5.23 6.78
CA ILE A 80 -7.46 5.35 6.35
C ILE A 80 -8.35 5.72 7.54
N ARG A 81 -8.24 4.99 8.66
CA ARG A 81 -9.05 5.25 9.86
C ARG A 81 -8.86 6.67 10.38
N THR A 82 -7.63 7.17 10.37
CA THR A 82 -7.30 8.51 10.88
C THR A 82 -7.65 9.66 9.94
N SER A 83 -7.61 9.44 8.62
CA SER A 83 -7.96 10.46 7.64
C SER A 83 -9.47 10.68 7.49
N MET A 84 -10.28 9.76 8.01
CA MET A 84 -11.70 9.70 7.68
C MET A 84 -12.57 10.35 8.75
N ILE A 85 -13.35 11.33 8.31
CA ILE A 85 -14.22 12.16 9.17
C ILE A 85 -15.45 11.39 9.66
N PHE A 86 -16.02 10.52 8.81
CA PHE A 86 -17.18 9.69 9.12
C PHE A 86 -16.75 8.23 9.21
N GLN A 87 -16.85 7.62 10.39
CA GLN A 87 -16.42 6.23 10.59
C GLN A 87 -17.36 5.21 9.93
N ASP A 88 -18.62 5.59 9.65
CA ASP A 88 -19.62 4.71 9.04
C ASP A 88 -19.25 4.25 7.62
N VAL A 89 -18.44 5.03 6.90
CA VAL A 89 -17.95 4.70 5.55
C VAL A 89 -16.61 3.96 5.56
N PHE A 90 -16.12 3.54 6.73
CA PHE A 90 -14.85 2.80 6.86
C PHE A 90 -14.87 1.50 6.05
N GLY A 91 -16.00 0.78 6.09
CA GLY A 91 -16.18 -0.46 5.35
C GLY A 91 -15.98 -0.27 3.84
N THR A 92 -16.55 0.80 3.28
CA THR A 92 -16.44 1.12 1.85
C THR A 92 -15.01 1.52 1.47
N ALA A 93 -14.35 2.34 2.30
CA ALA A 93 -12.95 2.74 2.07
C ALA A 93 -12.00 1.53 2.14
N TYR A 94 -12.22 0.63 3.10
CA TYR A 94 -11.46 -0.61 3.21
C TYR A 94 -11.69 -1.54 2.03
N ALA A 95 -12.94 -1.70 1.58
CA ALA A 95 -13.27 -2.48 0.39
C ALA A 95 -12.57 -1.93 -0.86
N ALA A 96 -12.56 -0.60 -1.06
CA ALA A 96 -11.85 0.02 -2.17
C ALA A 96 -10.34 -0.28 -2.16
N LYS A 97 -9.71 -0.25 -0.98
CA LYS A 97 -8.29 -0.64 -0.81
C LYS A 97 -8.05 -2.11 -1.17
N VAL A 98 -8.92 -3.02 -0.72
CA VAL A 98 -8.80 -4.46 -1.02
C VAL A 98 -8.95 -4.70 -2.53
N THR A 99 -9.94 -4.07 -3.16
CA THR A 99 -10.16 -4.13 -4.61
C THR A 99 -8.95 -3.64 -5.39
N MET A 100 -8.39 -2.49 -5.02
CA MET A 100 -7.17 -1.96 -5.64
C MET A 100 -6.00 -2.94 -5.51
N ASN A 101 -5.78 -3.50 -4.32
CA ASN A 101 -4.72 -4.46 -4.10
C ASN A 101 -4.86 -5.72 -4.97
N ASN A 102 -6.09 -6.23 -5.14
CA ASN A 102 -6.33 -7.37 -6.02
C ASN A 102 -6.09 -7.02 -7.50
N ALA A 103 -6.57 -5.86 -7.95
CA ALA A 103 -6.37 -5.38 -9.32
C ALA A 103 -4.88 -5.24 -9.66
N THR A 104 -4.08 -4.65 -8.76
CA THR A 104 -2.63 -4.53 -8.92
C THR A 104 -1.93 -5.89 -8.99
N ASN A 105 -2.33 -6.85 -8.13
CA ASN A 105 -1.76 -8.20 -8.18
C ASN A 105 -2.05 -8.91 -9.51
N ILE A 106 -3.25 -8.74 -10.08
CA ILE A 106 -3.58 -9.29 -11.39
C ILE A 106 -2.68 -8.68 -12.47
N ILE A 107 -2.62 -7.35 -12.54
CA ILE A 107 -1.83 -6.65 -13.57
C ILE A 107 -0.35 -7.03 -13.50
N ILE A 108 0.25 -7.00 -12.30
CA ILE A 108 1.65 -7.35 -12.12
C ILE A 108 1.90 -8.79 -12.57
N ARG A 109 1.04 -9.74 -12.17
CA ARG A 109 1.22 -11.15 -12.56
C ARG A 109 1.24 -11.33 -14.07
N ILE A 110 0.31 -10.70 -14.78
CA ILE A 110 0.24 -10.78 -16.25
C ILE A 110 1.48 -10.15 -16.89
N ILE A 111 1.90 -8.95 -16.45
CA ILE A 111 3.11 -8.30 -16.96
C ILE A 111 4.34 -9.18 -16.72
N THR A 112 4.48 -9.74 -15.52
CA THR A 112 5.61 -10.61 -15.20
C THR A 112 5.57 -11.92 -15.96
N GLY A 113 4.39 -12.50 -16.19
CA GLY A 113 4.22 -13.71 -17.01
C GLY A 113 4.68 -13.48 -18.45
N VAL A 114 4.18 -12.42 -19.09
CA VAL A 114 4.61 -12.05 -20.45
C VAL A 114 6.13 -11.81 -20.54
N ILE A 115 6.72 -11.19 -19.53
CA ILE A 115 8.17 -10.94 -19.48
C ILE A 115 8.96 -12.24 -19.28
N GLN A 116 8.44 -13.20 -18.50
CA GLN A 116 9.04 -14.52 -18.33
C GLN A 116 8.97 -15.33 -19.61
N ASP A 117 7.82 -15.34 -20.26
CA ASP A 117 7.59 -16.09 -21.51
C ASP A 117 8.48 -15.56 -22.65
N ALA A 118 8.77 -14.26 -22.66
CA ALA A 118 9.65 -13.64 -23.65
C ALA A 118 11.16 -13.81 -23.37
N ASP A 119 11.55 -14.32 -22.21
CA ASP A 119 12.96 -14.41 -21.76
C ASP A 119 13.33 -15.86 -21.38
N ASP A 120 12.78 -16.85 -22.08
CA ASP A 120 12.97 -18.30 -21.83
C ASP A 120 12.80 -18.70 -20.35
N ASN A 121 11.78 -18.15 -19.69
CA ASN A 121 11.48 -18.35 -18.27
C ASN A 121 12.58 -17.85 -17.30
N SER A 122 13.42 -16.93 -17.77
CA SER A 122 14.43 -16.27 -16.94
C SER A 122 13.80 -15.20 -16.04
N TYR A 123 14.14 -15.24 -14.75
CA TYR A 123 13.59 -14.31 -13.76
C TYR A 123 14.30 -12.95 -13.75
N ARG A 124 15.46 -12.81 -14.40
CA ARG A 124 16.30 -11.61 -14.28
C ARG A 124 15.59 -10.32 -14.71
N ARG A 125 14.84 -10.36 -15.81
CA ARG A 125 14.11 -9.19 -16.32
C ARG A 125 12.88 -8.85 -15.47
N VAL A 126 12.31 -9.87 -14.84
CA VAL A 126 11.18 -9.75 -13.92
C VAL A 126 11.59 -9.07 -12.62
N THR A 127 12.76 -9.41 -12.08
CA THR A 127 13.26 -8.77 -10.85
C THR A 127 13.44 -7.27 -11.02
N VAL A 128 13.86 -6.81 -12.20
CA VAL A 128 13.97 -5.37 -12.53
C VAL A 128 12.61 -4.65 -12.42
N VAL A 129 11.52 -5.28 -12.86
CA VAL A 129 10.16 -4.72 -12.73
C VAL A 129 9.79 -4.54 -11.25
N TYR A 130 10.10 -5.53 -10.41
CA TYR A 130 9.85 -5.44 -8.97
C TYR A 130 10.73 -4.40 -8.27
N VAL A 131 11.99 -4.24 -8.69
CA VAL A 131 12.88 -3.17 -8.22
C VAL A 131 12.32 -1.80 -8.58
N PHE A 132 11.86 -1.63 -9.83
CA PHE A 132 11.25 -0.38 -10.28
C PHE A 132 10.00 -0.03 -9.45
N LEU A 133 9.12 -1.02 -9.21
CA LEU A 133 7.93 -0.82 -8.39
C LEU A 133 8.27 -0.47 -6.93
N ALA A 134 9.29 -1.12 -6.36
CA ALA A 134 9.77 -0.81 -5.02
C ALA A 134 10.41 0.59 -4.94
N ALA A 135 11.14 1.00 -5.98
CA ALA A 135 11.72 2.34 -6.09
C ALA A 135 10.61 3.40 -6.18
N ALA A 136 9.61 3.21 -7.05
CA ALA A 136 8.47 4.11 -7.17
C ALA A 136 7.71 4.24 -5.84
N SER A 137 7.45 3.13 -5.15
CA SER A 137 6.82 3.13 -3.83
C SER A 137 7.65 3.88 -2.78
N THR A 138 8.97 3.75 -2.82
CA THR A 138 9.90 4.48 -1.93
C THR A 138 9.87 5.98 -2.21
N VAL A 139 9.91 6.39 -3.48
CA VAL A 139 9.82 7.79 -3.89
C VAL A 139 8.51 8.41 -3.41
N ILE A 140 7.38 7.73 -3.61
CA ILE A 140 6.07 8.22 -3.14
C ILE A 140 6.05 8.33 -1.61
N SER A 141 6.55 7.31 -0.90
CA SER A 141 6.59 7.32 0.56
C SER A 141 7.48 8.43 1.13
N LEU A 142 8.62 8.69 0.49
CA LEU A 142 9.51 9.80 0.82
C LEU A 142 8.89 11.15 0.47
N ALA A 143 8.22 11.27 -0.68
CA ALA A 143 7.51 12.49 -1.07
C ALA A 143 6.37 12.80 -0.09
N MET A 144 5.64 11.79 0.37
CA MET A 144 4.65 11.97 1.45
C MET A 144 5.31 12.39 2.77
N LEU A 145 6.47 11.83 3.11
CA LEU A 145 7.22 12.22 4.30
C LEU A 145 7.69 13.67 4.21
N LEU A 146 8.26 14.09 3.08
CA LEU A 146 8.66 15.48 2.85
C LEU A 146 7.45 16.42 2.82
N GLY A 147 6.35 15.97 2.19
CA GLY A 147 5.07 16.66 2.15
C GLY A 147 4.47 16.91 3.52
N THR A 148 4.80 16.12 4.54
CA THR A 148 4.36 16.40 5.92
C THR A 148 4.94 17.69 6.48
N PHE A 149 6.12 18.13 6.03
CA PHE A 149 6.69 19.40 6.49
C PHE A 149 5.96 20.62 5.93
N TRP A 150 5.34 20.51 4.75
CA TRP A 150 4.67 21.63 4.06
C TRP A 150 3.14 21.58 4.12
N ALA A 151 2.54 20.39 4.03
CA ALA A 151 1.08 20.22 4.03
C ALA A 151 0.58 19.86 5.44
N THR A 152 -0.14 20.79 6.06
CA THR A 152 -0.77 20.57 7.37
C THR A 152 -1.89 19.52 7.34
N ASP A 153 -2.40 19.13 6.16
CA ASP A 153 -3.28 17.95 5.95
C ASP A 153 -2.54 16.62 6.11
N LEU A 154 -1.31 16.52 5.62
CA LEU A 154 -0.49 15.32 5.80
C LEU A 154 0.07 15.22 7.24
N ARG A 155 0.27 16.36 7.91
CA ARG A 155 0.66 16.40 9.34
C ARG A 155 -0.39 15.80 10.28
N ILE A 156 -1.68 15.84 9.93
CA ILE A 156 -2.72 15.14 10.70
C ILE A 156 -2.46 13.64 10.72
N LEU A 157 -1.95 13.07 9.63
CA LEU A 157 -1.57 11.66 9.53
C LEU A 157 -0.35 11.30 10.40
N GLN A 158 0.45 12.30 10.80
CA GLN A 158 1.58 12.17 11.72
C GLN A 158 1.26 12.59 13.17
N PHE A 159 0.02 12.96 13.49
CA PHE A 159 -0.29 13.34 14.87
C PHE A 159 -0.42 12.12 15.78
N THR A 160 0.43 12.12 16.82
CA THR A 160 0.29 11.25 17.99
C THR A 160 -1.08 11.44 18.66
N ARG A 161 -1.53 10.45 19.45
CA ARG A 161 -2.79 10.52 20.20
C ARG A 161 -2.90 11.79 21.06
N LYS A 162 -1.79 12.22 21.66
CA LYS A 162 -1.71 13.45 22.48
C LYS A 162 -1.81 14.73 21.63
N GLN A 163 -1.22 14.75 20.44
CA GLN A 163 -1.32 15.89 19.52
C GLN A 163 -2.72 16.00 18.90
N ARG A 164 -3.42 14.89 18.63
CA ARG A 164 -4.81 14.93 18.15
C ARG A 164 -5.78 15.57 19.14
N ILE A 165 -5.57 15.38 20.45
CA ILE A 165 -6.37 16.02 21.50
C ILE A 165 -6.03 17.51 21.60
N ARG A 166 -4.75 17.89 21.44
CA ARG A 166 -4.28 19.28 21.51
C ARG A 166 -4.64 20.13 20.29
N PHE A 167 -4.78 19.52 19.11
CA PHE A 167 -5.13 20.19 17.85
C PHE A 167 -6.57 19.89 17.41
N GLY A 168 -7.46 19.53 18.33
CA GLY A 168 -8.87 19.22 18.05
C GLY A 168 -9.60 20.36 17.36
N ASP A 169 -9.27 21.61 17.68
CA ASP A 169 -9.90 22.80 17.10
C ASP A 169 -9.61 22.95 15.60
N ILE A 170 -8.39 22.62 15.15
CA ILE A 170 -7.98 22.63 13.73
C ILE A 170 -8.71 21.54 12.94
N ILE A 171 -9.00 20.40 13.59
CA ILE A 171 -9.73 19.28 12.97
C ILE A 171 -11.22 19.65 12.81
N ASN A 172 -11.81 20.32 13.81
CA ASN A 172 -13.19 20.80 13.72
C ASN A 172 -13.35 21.93 12.70
N GLU A 173 -12.42 22.90 12.64
CA GLU A 173 -12.44 23.97 11.63
C GLU A 173 -12.36 23.39 10.20
N ARG A 174 -11.58 22.33 9.98
CA ARG A 174 -11.55 21.62 8.68
C ARG A 174 -12.81 20.83 8.40
N LYS A 175 -13.44 20.24 9.43
CA LYS A 175 -14.72 19.56 9.28
C LYS A 175 -15.79 20.52 8.77
N GLU A 176 -15.81 21.74 9.30
CA GLU A 176 -16.68 22.83 8.82
C GLU A 176 -16.33 23.27 7.39
N ARG A 177 -15.04 23.41 7.04
CA ARG A 177 -14.63 23.72 5.65
C ARG A 177 -14.98 22.62 4.64
N PHE A 178 -14.90 21.34 5.03
CA PHE A 178 -15.31 20.21 4.18
C PHE A 178 -16.83 20.14 3.98
N GLN A 179 -17.62 20.59 4.97
CA GLN A 179 -19.08 20.71 4.87
C GLN A 179 -19.54 22.00 4.16
N GLY A 180 -18.68 23.02 4.08
CA GLY A 180 -18.95 24.30 3.40
C GLY A 180 -18.70 24.32 1.88
N PRO A 181 -18.63 25.52 1.27
CA PRO A 181 -18.49 25.72 -0.18
C PRO A 181 -17.23 25.07 -0.81
N ALA A 182 -16.17 24.90 -0.02
CA ALA A 182 -14.92 24.25 -0.42
C ALA A 182 -15.06 22.72 -0.62
N GLY A 183 -16.13 22.10 -0.10
CA GLY A 183 -16.42 20.67 -0.28
C GLY A 183 -16.71 20.26 -1.73
N LYS A 184 -17.04 21.21 -2.63
CA LYS A 184 -17.27 20.91 -4.06
C LYS A 184 -16.01 20.40 -4.75
N LEU A 185 -14.84 20.99 -4.47
CA LEU A 185 -13.57 20.56 -5.06
C LEU A 185 -13.19 19.16 -4.56
N SER A 186 -13.26 18.93 -3.25
CA SER A 186 -12.98 17.62 -2.65
C SER A 186 -13.95 16.54 -3.16
N ARG A 187 -15.22 16.89 -3.37
CA ARG A 187 -16.22 15.98 -3.96
C ARG A 187 -15.90 15.65 -5.41
N ASN A 188 -15.44 16.61 -6.20
CA ASN A 188 -15.03 16.37 -7.59
C ASN A 188 -13.77 15.51 -7.65
N ILE A 189 -12.76 15.77 -6.81
CA ILE A 189 -11.56 14.94 -6.71
C ILE A 189 -11.93 13.51 -6.32
N SER A 190 -12.81 13.33 -5.34
CA SER A 190 -13.27 12.00 -4.91
C SER A 190 -14.00 11.25 -6.03
N LYS A 191 -14.88 11.93 -6.80
CA LYS A 191 -15.53 11.35 -7.99
C LYS A 191 -14.51 10.93 -9.05
N THR A 192 -13.52 11.77 -9.34
CA THR A 192 -12.46 11.45 -10.30
C THR A 192 -11.63 10.26 -9.83
N CYS A 193 -11.23 10.20 -8.55
CA CYS A 193 -10.51 9.06 -7.99
C CYS A 193 -11.34 7.77 -8.03
N PHE A 194 -12.65 7.86 -7.78
CA PHE A 194 -13.55 6.72 -7.88
C PHE A 194 -13.71 6.22 -9.34
N ALA A 195 -13.86 7.14 -10.30
CA ALA A 195 -13.89 6.79 -11.72
C ALA A 195 -12.57 6.15 -12.17
N ALA A 196 -11.43 6.72 -11.75
CA ALA A 196 -10.11 6.15 -12.02
C ALA A 196 -9.96 4.74 -11.41
N LEU A 197 -10.46 4.52 -10.19
CA LEU A 197 -10.49 3.18 -9.57
C LEU A 197 -11.31 2.21 -10.42
N MET A 198 -12.49 2.61 -10.90
CA MET A 198 -13.33 1.76 -11.75
C MET A 198 -12.62 1.39 -13.06
N VAL A 199 -11.99 2.37 -13.73
CA VAL A 199 -11.19 2.12 -14.95
C VAL A 199 -10.02 1.18 -14.63
N TYR A 200 -9.33 1.37 -13.50
CA TYR A 200 -8.23 0.51 -13.08
C TYR A 200 -8.67 -0.94 -12.83
N VAL A 201 -9.82 -1.13 -12.19
CA VAL A 201 -10.42 -2.44 -11.98
C VAL A 201 -10.78 -3.08 -13.31
N LEU A 202 -11.52 -2.38 -14.18
CA LEU A 202 -11.89 -2.90 -15.49
C LEU A 202 -10.64 -3.25 -16.33
N GLY A 203 -9.60 -2.41 -16.29
CA GLY A 203 -8.32 -2.70 -16.94
C GLY A 203 -7.64 -3.96 -16.40
N SER A 204 -7.70 -4.21 -15.09
CA SER A 204 -7.19 -5.46 -14.51
C SER A 204 -7.97 -6.70 -14.98
N TRP A 205 -9.28 -6.58 -15.15
CA TRP A 205 -10.12 -7.66 -15.69
C TRP A 205 -9.83 -7.91 -17.17
N SER A 206 -9.70 -6.84 -17.97
CA SER A 206 -9.31 -6.95 -19.38
C SER A 206 -7.93 -7.60 -19.54
N ALA A 207 -6.95 -7.22 -18.70
CA ALA A 207 -5.62 -7.83 -18.71
C ALA A 207 -5.67 -9.31 -18.32
N TRP A 208 -6.49 -9.69 -17.33
CA TRP A 208 -6.68 -11.08 -16.95
C TRP A 208 -7.32 -11.91 -18.07
N ILE A 209 -8.39 -11.39 -18.69
CA ILE A 209 -9.05 -12.06 -19.82
C ILE A 209 -8.06 -12.22 -20.98
N TRP A 210 -7.28 -11.18 -21.28
CA TRP A 210 -6.27 -11.25 -22.32
C TRP A 210 -5.22 -12.32 -22.03
N GLY A 211 -4.61 -12.33 -20.84
CA GLY A 211 -3.63 -13.37 -20.48
C GLY A 211 -4.23 -14.78 -20.40
N ALA A 212 -5.50 -14.92 -20.05
CA ALA A 212 -6.20 -16.20 -20.11
C ALA A 212 -6.41 -16.70 -21.55
N ILE A 213 -6.64 -15.80 -22.51
CA ILE A 213 -6.81 -16.14 -23.92
C ILE A 213 -5.47 -16.43 -24.60
N THR A 214 -4.42 -15.66 -24.30
CA THR A 214 -3.11 -15.81 -24.93
C THR A 214 -2.24 -16.90 -24.31
N GLY A 215 -2.59 -17.38 -23.12
CA GLY A 215 -1.81 -18.39 -22.38
C GLY A 215 -0.64 -17.81 -21.58
N ASN A 216 -0.44 -16.48 -21.57
CA ASN A 216 0.64 -15.81 -20.84
C ASN A 216 0.18 -15.44 -19.42
N ASN A 217 0.15 -16.40 -18.49
CA ASN A 217 -0.51 -16.28 -17.17
C ASN A 217 0.37 -16.68 -15.98
#